data_AF-A0A0C3QP44-F1
#
_entry.id   AF-A0A0C3QP44-F1
#
_cell.length_a   1.000
_cell.length_b   1.000
_cell.length_c   1.000
_cell.angle_alpha   90.00
_cell.angle_beta   90.00
_cell.angle_gamma   90.00
#
_symmetry.space_group_name_H-M   'P 1'
#
loop_
_entity.id
_entity.type
_entity.pdbx_description
1 polymer ?
#
loop_
_entity_poly.entity_id
_entity_poly.type
_entity_poly.pdbx_seq_one_letter_code
_entity_poly.pdbx_strand_id
1 'polypeptide(L)'
;MASTLRTSNTQLLARRRLLNSGLRYSSTKTPCTTYVKPTHVAPADAASALPATATQNIIDTYARPPFVISHGKGSWLWTTNGQKYLDFSAGIAVNALGHADEEFANAMNEQVRKISHTSNVFHNEWAGQLATLIVETTKKEGGLGWVPNSTSDAGRSAKVFFSNSGTEANEGAFKFARKIAKEKYLAANPSASYADCKQIKFVCFANAFHGRSMGALSATSNPKYQKPFEPLIPGFNVGQLNDYEGVSKMIDGDTCAVVVEPVQGEGGLAVCEEEWLRMLRKRCDEVGAVLIFDEIQCGLYRTGTLWAHSTLPVDCHPDIVTMAKPLANGYPIGAILVRGEFTPYITVGSHGTTFGGSPLATRLG
;
A
#
# COMPACT_ATOMS: atom_id res chain seq x y z
N MET A 1 -51.22 25.54 -4.63
CA MET A 1 -51.98 24.65 -3.75
C MET A 1 -51.29 23.31 -3.73
N ALA A 2 -50.86 22.90 -2.54
CA ALA A 2 -50.01 21.76 -2.28
C ALA A 2 -50.76 20.42 -2.32
N SER A 3 -49.97 19.35 -2.47
CA SER A 3 -50.10 17.94 -2.03
C SER A 3 -49.77 17.02 -3.23
N THR A 4 -48.97 15.96 -3.13
CA THR A 4 -48.67 15.11 -1.97
C THR A 4 -47.34 14.38 -2.22
N LEU A 5 -46.32 14.67 -1.39
CA LEU A 5 -45.15 13.82 -1.23
C LEU A 5 -45.50 12.75 -0.19
N ARG A 6 -45.52 11.48 -0.61
CA ARG A 6 -45.62 10.34 0.32
C ARG A 6 -44.23 10.02 0.84
N THR A 7 -44.03 10.33 2.12
CA THR A 7 -42.96 9.79 2.95
C THR A 7 -43.32 8.35 3.34
N SER A 8 -42.47 7.38 3.02
CA SER A 8 -42.55 6.04 3.60
C SER A 8 -41.32 5.79 4.46
N ASN A 9 -41.58 5.70 5.76
CA ASN A 9 -40.67 5.24 6.79
C ASN A 9 -40.09 3.87 6.45
N THR A 10 -38.77 3.76 6.52
CA THR A 10 -38.10 2.47 6.79
C THR A 10 -36.92 2.74 7.72
N GLN A 11 -37.23 3.03 8.97
CA GLN A 11 -36.30 2.85 10.08
C GLN A 11 -36.24 1.35 10.40
N LEU A 12 -35.15 0.68 10.01
CA LEU A 12 -34.66 -0.54 10.64
C LEU A 12 -33.24 -0.87 10.14
N LEU A 13 -32.29 0.02 10.42
CA LEU A 13 -30.88 -0.37 10.50
C LEU A 13 -30.54 -0.53 11.97
N ALA A 14 -30.41 -1.77 12.39
CA ALA A 14 -29.92 -2.16 13.69
C ALA A 14 -28.59 -1.44 13.96
N ARG A 15 -28.62 -0.50 14.92
CA ARG A 15 -27.41 0.02 15.56
C ARG A 15 -26.65 -1.16 16.18
N ARG A 16 -25.71 -1.74 15.43
CA ARG A 16 -24.58 -2.45 16.06
C ARG A 16 -23.84 -1.40 16.88
N ARG A 17 -24.09 -1.41 18.19
CA ARG A 17 -23.20 -0.78 19.17
C ARG A 17 -21.82 -1.43 18.97
N LEU A 18 -20.96 -0.78 18.20
CA LEU A 18 -19.52 -0.99 18.34
C LEU A 18 -19.22 -0.58 19.78
N LEU A 19 -18.95 -1.58 20.60
CA LEU A 19 -18.47 -1.41 21.97
C LEU A 19 -17.25 -0.50 21.89
N ASN A 20 -17.41 0.71 22.42
CA ASN A 20 -16.35 1.66 22.69
C ASN A 20 -15.56 1.17 23.92
N SER A 21 -15.04 -0.05 23.86
CA SER A 21 -14.09 -0.56 24.84
C SER A 21 -12.70 -0.26 24.31
N GLY A 22 -12.02 0.70 24.95
CA GLY A 22 -10.58 0.92 24.83
C GLY A 22 -9.77 -0.27 25.36
N LEU A 23 -10.05 -1.47 24.85
CA LEU A 23 -9.18 -2.61 24.95
C LEU A 23 -7.95 -2.29 24.10
N ARG A 24 -6.97 -1.62 24.73
CA ARG A 24 -5.58 -1.88 24.38
C ARG A 24 -5.45 -3.39 24.38
N TYR A 25 -5.26 -4.00 23.22
CA TYR A 25 -4.85 -5.38 23.14
C TYR A 25 -3.53 -5.46 23.91
N SER A 26 -3.61 -5.82 25.19
CA SER A 26 -2.49 -6.32 25.94
C SER A 26 -2.16 -7.66 25.29
N SER A 27 -1.44 -7.63 24.17
CA SER A 27 -0.70 -8.81 23.75
C SER A 27 0.18 -9.15 24.95
N THR A 28 -0.07 -10.29 25.58
CA THR A 28 0.93 -10.90 26.45
C THR A 28 2.27 -10.80 25.72
N LYS A 29 3.29 -10.21 26.35
CA LYS A 29 4.61 -9.98 25.72
C LYS A 29 5.26 -11.27 25.21
N THR A 30 4.75 -12.42 25.61
CA THR A 30 5.15 -13.75 25.16
C THR A 30 4.20 -14.31 24.09
N PRO A 31 4.73 -14.85 22.98
CA PRO A 31 3.93 -15.53 21.96
C PRO A 31 3.25 -16.78 22.54
N CYS A 32 2.09 -17.13 21.99
CA CYS A 32 1.39 -18.37 22.33
C CYS A 32 2.24 -19.57 21.90
N THR A 33 2.89 -20.24 22.85
CA THR A 33 3.68 -21.46 22.61
C THR A 33 2.83 -22.74 22.67
N THR A 34 1.51 -22.61 22.87
CA THR A 34 0.58 -23.74 22.96
C THR A 34 0.52 -24.55 21.66
N TYR A 35 0.74 -23.92 20.51
CA TYR A 35 0.60 -24.53 19.18
C TYR A 35 1.90 -24.46 18.36
N VAL A 36 2.98 -25.01 18.92
CA VAL A 36 4.30 -25.08 18.23
C VAL A 36 4.42 -26.22 17.22
N LYS A 37 3.42 -27.10 17.13
CA LYS A 37 3.31 -28.17 16.14
C LYS A 37 1.92 -28.11 15.50
N PRO A 38 1.78 -28.47 14.21
CA PRO A 38 0.47 -28.63 13.59
C PRO A 38 -0.40 -29.58 14.41
N THR A 39 -1.58 -29.13 14.82
CA THR A 39 -2.55 -29.94 15.57
C THR A 39 -3.38 -30.85 14.66
N HIS A 40 -3.27 -30.66 13.35
CA HIS A 40 -3.84 -31.52 12.32
C HIS A 40 -2.72 -32.09 11.44
N VAL A 41 -2.73 -33.39 11.21
CA VAL A 41 -1.92 -34.00 10.15
C VAL A 41 -2.71 -33.83 8.87
N ALA A 42 -2.11 -33.24 7.84
CA ALA A 42 -2.74 -33.20 6.52
C ALA A 42 -3.09 -34.66 6.13
N PRO A 43 -4.32 -34.95 5.66
CA PRO A 43 -4.67 -36.31 5.26
C PRO A 43 -3.61 -36.88 4.33
N ALA A 44 -3.21 -38.15 4.52
CA ALA A 44 -2.21 -38.80 3.66
C ALA A 44 -2.61 -38.73 2.17
N ASP A 45 -3.91 -38.65 1.90
CA ASP A 45 -4.53 -38.59 0.58
C ASP A 45 -4.77 -37.13 0.10
N ALA A 46 -4.36 -36.13 0.88
CA ALA A 46 -4.48 -34.71 0.50
C ALA A 46 -3.60 -34.35 -0.71
N ALA A 47 -2.58 -35.16 -0.98
CA ALA A 47 -1.86 -35.16 -2.24
C ALA A 47 -2.67 -35.88 -3.32
N SER A 48 -3.90 -35.42 -3.60
CA SER A 48 -4.49 -35.71 -4.92
C SER A 48 -3.52 -35.12 -5.94
N ALA A 49 -3.04 -35.93 -6.89
CA ALA A 49 -2.05 -35.49 -7.88
C ALA A 49 -2.47 -34.12 -8.43
N LEU A 50 -1.63 -33.09 -8.17
CA LEU A 50 -1.80 -31.79 -8.77
C LEU A 50 -2.04 -32.02 -10.27
N PRO A 51 -3.14 -31.52 -10.85
CA PRO A 51 -3.38 -31.75 -12.26
C PRO A 51 -2.18 -31.20 -13.03
N ALA A 52 -1.68 -31.94 -14.03
CA ALA A 52 -0.47 -31.54 -14.76
C ALA A 52 -0.57 -30.11 -15.33
N THR A 53 -1.79 -29.69 -15.68
CA THR A 53 -2.11 -28.33 -16.12
C THR A 53 -1.79 -27.25 -15.08
N ALA A 54 -1.69 -27.58 -13.80
CA ALA A 54 -1.35 -26.63 -12.73
C ALA A 54 0.12 -26.20 -12.75
N THR A 55 1.02 -26.96 -13.39
CA THR A 55 2.46 -26.66 -13.40
C THR A 55 3.08 -26.63 -14.80
N GLN A 56 2.55 -27.41 -15.76
CA GLN A 56 3.22 -27.65 -17.05
C GLN A 56 3.54 -26.39 -17.85
N ASN A 57 2.67 -25.36 -17.80
CA ASN A 57 2.77 -24.16 -18.63
C ASN A 57 2.96 -22.86 -17.81
N ILE A 58 3.33 -22.96 -16.53
CA ILE A 58 3.54 -21.80 -15.65
C ILE A 58 4.99 -21.82 -15.15
N ILE A 59 5.67 -20.67 -15.19
CA ILE A 59 7.03 -20.56 -14.66
C ILE A 59 7.02 -20.76 -13.14
N ASP A 60 7.86 -21.66 -12.66
CA ASP A 60 7.99 -22.01 -11.24
C ASP A 60 8.80 -21.00 -10.44
N THR A 61 8.16 -19.85 -10.17
CA THR A 61 8.69 -18.78 -9.32
C THR A 61 8.26 -18.89 -7.84
N TYR A 62 7.41 -19.86 -7.49
CA TYR A 62 6.85 -20.02 -6.16
C TYR A 62 6.92 -21.48 -5.67
N ALA A 63 7.27 -21.67 -4.40
CA ALA A 63 7.02 -22.93 -3.70
C ALA A 63 5.55 -22.99 -3.29
N ARG A 64 4.78 -23.93 -3.86
CA ARG A 64 3.33 -24.05 -3.65
C ARG A 64 3.01 -25.31 -2.87
N PRO A 65 2.03 -25.27 -1.94
CA PRO A 65 1.46 -26.49 -1.37
C PRO A 65 0.86 -27.40 -2.46
N PRO A 66 0.85 -28.73 -2.26
CA PRO A 66 0.43 -29.69 -3.28
C PRO A 66 -1.10 -29.85 -3.40
N PHE A 67 -1.85 -28.74 -3.35
CA PHE A 67 -3.31 -28.74 -3.51
C PHE A 67 -3.78 -27.51 -4.30
N VAL A 68 -4.99 -27.62 -4.87
CA VAL A 68 -5.62 -26.53 -5.64
C VAL A 68 -6.81 -26.00 -4.87
N ILE A 69 -6.85 -24.69 -4.64
CA ILE A 69 -8.02 -23.98 -4.10
C ILE A 69 -9.08 -23.89 -5.20
N SER A 70 -10.32 -24.27 -4.88
CA SER A 70 -11.46 -24.20 -5.80
C SER A 70 -12.31 -22.95 -5.60
N HIS A 71 -12.62 -22.60 -4.34
CA HIS A 71 -13.43 -21.43 -4.00
C HIS A 71 -13.20 -20.97 -2.55
N GLY A 72 -13.73 -19.80 -2.21
CA GLY A 72 -13.70 -19.25 -0.87
C GLY A 72 -14.96 -18.46 -0.53
N LYS A 73 -15.25 -18.29 0.77
CA LYS A 73 -16.33 -17.44 1.29
C LYS A 73 -15.94 -16.91 2.67
N GLY A 74 -15.96 -15.57 2.84
CA GLY A 74 -15.46 -14.93 4.05
C GLY A 74 -14.02 -15.32 4.32
N SER A 75 -13.70 -15.81 5.51
CA SER A 75 -12.34 -16.28 5.85
C SER A 75 -12.09 -17.76 5.53
N TRP A 76 -12.97 -18.43 4.80
CA TRP A 76 -12.84 -19.86 4.50
C TRP A 76 -12.46 -20.10 3.04
N LEU A 77 -11.63 -21.12 2.84
CA LEU A 77 -11.22 -21.66 1.55
C LEU A 77 -11.57 -23.13 1.45
N TRP A 78 -11.87 -23.58 0.23
CA TRP A 78 -12.08 -24.98 -0.09
C TRP A 78 -11.17 -25.37 -1.25
N THR A 79 -10.59 -26.56 -1.17
CA THR A 79 -9.82 -27.15 -2.27
C THR A 79 -10.72 -27.87 -3.27
N THR A 80 -10.15 -28.33 -4.38
CA THR A 80 -10.87 -29.12 -5.41
C THR A 80 -11.33 -30.50 -4.91
N ASN A 81 -10.68 -31.05 -3.87
CA ASN A 81 -11.08 -32.29 -3.21
C ASN A 81 -11.99 -32.05 -1.98
N GLY A 82 -12.47 -30.81 -1.78
CA GLY A 82 -13.45 -30.47 -0.74
C GLY A 82 -12.88 -30.20 0.66
N GLN A 83 -11.56 -30.22 0.84
CA GLN A 83 -10.95 -29.86 2.13
C GLN A 83 -11.17 -28.38 2.43
N LYS A 84 -11.56 -28.08 3.66
CA LYS A 84 -11.88 -26.73 4.13
C LYS A 84 -10.75 -26.17 5.01
N TYR A 85 -10.31 -24.96 4.72
CA TYR A 85 -9.25 -24.25 5.42
C TYR A 85 -9.75 -22.91 5.95
N LEU A 86 -9.39 -22.58 7.19
CA LEU A 86 -9.50 -21.21 7.69
C LEU A 86 -8.29 -20.42 7.18
N ASP A 87 -8.54 -19.35 6.42
CA ASP A 87 -7.50 -18.57 5.77
C ASP A 87 -6.99 -17.44 6.67
N PHE A 88 -5.84 -17.68 7.30
CA PHE A 88 -5.07 -16.66 8.02
C PHE A 88 -3.99 -15.99 7.15
N SER A 89 -3.85 -16.39 5.88
CA SER A 89 -2.97 -15.70 4.92
C SER A 89 -3.65 -14.47 4.32
N ALA A 90 -4.96 -14.55 4.09
CA ALA A 90 -5.77 -13.56 3.39
C ALA A 90 -5.12 -13.12 2.06
N GLY A 91 -4.51 -14.06 1.33
CA GLY A 91 -3.78 -13.74 0.08
C GLY A 91 -2.57 -12.83 0.31
N ILE A 92 -1.87 -12.99 1.44
CA ILE A 92 -0.80 -12.09 1.89
C ILE A 92 -1.36 -10.68 2.15
N ALA A 93 -2.33 -10.63 3.07
CA ALA A 93 -3.02 -9.42 3.53
C ALA A 93 -3.84 -8.66 2.46
N VAL A 94 -4.15 -9.29 1.32
CA VAL A 94 -4.93 -8.71 0.21
C VAL A 94 -6.44 -8.75 0.46
N ASN A 95 -6.97 -9.89 0.91
CA ASN A 95 -8.41 -10.13 0.97
C ASN A 95 -9.00 -9.60 2.28
N ALA A 96 -9.01 -8.27 2.47
CA ALA A 96 -9.44 -7.61 3.70
C ALA A 96 -10.93 -7.79 4.03
N LEU A 97 -11.80 -7.93 3.02
CA LEU A 97 -13.23 -8.25 3.19
C LEU A 97 -13.49 -9.76 3.18
N GLY A 98 -12.45 -10.57 2.99
CA GLY A 98 -12.56 -12.02 2.76
C GLY A 98 -12.88 -12.37 1.31
N HIS A 99 -13.08 -13.66 1.08
CA HIS A 99 -13.35 -14.25 -0.23
C HIS A 99 -14.83 -14.14 -0.60
N ALA A 100 -15.11 -13.86 -1.88
CA ALA A 100 -16.47 -13.79 -2.44
C ALA A 100 -17.42 -12.91 -1.61
N ASP A 101 -16.95 -11.70 -1.27
CA ASP A 101 -17.81 -10.65 -0.73
C ASP A 101 -18.90 -10.28 -1.75
N GLU A 102 -20.14 -10.22 -1.26
CA GLU A 102 -21.32 -10.11 -2.14
C GLU A 102 -21.44 -8.71 -2.75
N GLU A 103 -21.15 -7.67 -1.96
CA GLU A 103 -21.18 -6.29 -2.43
C GLU A 103 -20.08 -6.04 -3.47
N PHE A 104 -18.87 -6.55 -3.20
CA PHE A 104 -17.75 -6.48 -4.14
C PHE A 104 -18.03 -7.21 -5.46
N ALA A 105 -18.59 -8.42 -5.40
CA ALA A 105 -18.93 -9.20 -6.60
C ALA A 105 -20.02 -8.52 -7.44
N ASN A 106 -21.05 -7.95 -6.79
CA ASN A 106 -22.10 -7.21 -7.47
C ASN A 106 -21.55 -5.95 -8.15
N ALA A 107 -20.72 -5.17 -7.46
CA ALA A 107 -20.04 -4.00 -8.01
C ALA A 107 -19.21 -4.34 -9.26
N MET A 108 -18.48 -5.46 -9.23
CA MET A 108 -17.70 -5.95 -10.37
C MET A 108 -18.60 -6.28 -11.56
N ASN A 109 -19.66 -7.08 -11.33
CA ASN A 109 -20.59 -7.49 -12.40
C ASN A 109 -21.34 -6.30 -13.01
N GLU A 110 -21.72 -5.31 -12.21
CA GLU A 110 -22.36 -4.09 -12.72
C GLU A 110 -21.39 -3.27 -13.58
N GLN A 111 -20.17 -3.06 -13.11
CA GLN A 111 -19.22 -2.20 -13.81
C GLN A 111 -18.68 -2.84 -15.10
N VAL A 112 -18.40 -4.15 -15.09
CA VAL A 112 -17.88 -4.86 -16.27
C VAL A 112 -18.88 -4.84 -17.43
N ARG A 113 -20.19 -4.83 -17.13
CA ARG A 113 -21.27 -4.71 -18.13
C ARG A 113 -21.40 -3.31 -18.74
N LYS A 114 -20.83 -2.29 -18.09
CA LYS A 114 -20.81 -0.91 -18.58
C LYS A 114 -19.52 -0.66 -19.36
N ILE A 115 -18.39 -0.66 -18.66
CA ILE A 115 -17.08 -0.38 -19.23
C ILE A 115 -15.97 -0.79 -18.27
N SER A 116 -14.98 -1.51 -18.79
CA SER A 116 -13.83 -1.95 -17.98
C SER A 116 -12.64 -1.00 -18.08
N HIS A 117 -12.42 -0.40 -19.24
CA HIS A 117 -11.20 0.35 -19.53
C HIS A 117 -11.41 1.43 -20.60
N THR A 118 -10.80 2.60 -20.39
CA THR A 118 -10.86 3.75 -21.31
C THR A 118 -9.50 4.41 -21.55
N SER A 119 -8.39 3.87 -21.02
CA SER A 119 -7.12 4.58 -20.83
C SER A 119 -7.23 5.84 -19.96
N ASN A 120 -6.08 6.49 -19.69
CA ASN A 120 -5.99 7.77 -18.98
C ASN A 120 -6.16 9.01 -19.89
N VAL A 121 -6.39 8.82 -21.19
CA VAL A 121 -6.70 9.93 -22.12
C VAL A 121 -8.11 10.49 -21.85
N PHE A 122 -9.01 9.65 -21.33
CA PHE A 122 -10.38 10.03 -21.02
C PHE A 122 -10.64 9.97 -19.51
N HIS A 123 -11.47 10.90 -19.02
CA HIS A 123 -11.99 10.81 -17.66
C HIS A 123 -12.97 9.64 -17.54
N ASN A 124 -13.07 9.09 -16.33
CA ASN A 124 -14.12 8.17 -15.95
C ASN A 124 -14.72 8.56 -14.60
N GLU A 125 -15.93 8.06 -14.35
CA GLU A 125 -16.73 8.38 -13.17
C GLU A 125 -16.03 8.02 -11.85
N TRP A 126 -15.36 6.87 -11.80
CA TRP A 126 -14.92 6.26 -10.54
C TRP A 126 -13.53 6.70 -10.08
N ALA A 127 -12.60 6.99 -11.00
CA ALA A 127 -11.25 7.38 -10.61
C ALA A 127 -11.22 8.67 -9.75
N GLY A 128 -12.01 9.68 -10.13
CA GLY A 128 -12.12 10.91 -9.35
C GLY A 128 -12.81 10.68 -7.99
N GLN A 129 -13.82 9.82 -7.95
CA GLN A 129 -14.55 9.49 -6.72
C GLN A 129 -13.68 8.72 -5.72
N LEU A 130 -12.96 7.69 -6.17
CA LEU A 130 -12.04 6.94 -5.32
C LEU A 130 -10.90 7.83 -4.82
N ALA A 131 -10.32 8.68 -5.69
CA ALA A 131 -9.28 9.62 -5.26
C ALA A 131 -9.80 10.57 -4.18
N THR A 132 -11.02 11.09 -4.35
CA THR A 132 -11.68 11.94 -3.35
C THR A 132 -11.91 11.19 -2.04
N LEU A 133 -12.41 9.95 -2.11
CA LEU A 133 -12.64 9.11 -0.93
C LEU A 133 -11.35 8.86 -0.14
N ILE A 134 -10.25 8.52 -0.82
CA ILE A 134 -8.94 8.30 -0.19
C ILE A 134 -8.46 9.58 0.52
N VAL A 135 -8.54 10.74 -0.14
CA VAL A 135 -8.09 12.02 0.42
C VAL A 135 -8.95 12.43 1.62
N GLU A 136 -10.28 12.40 1.49
CA GLU A 136 -11.19 12.81 2.56
C GLU A 136 -11.12 11.85 3.76
N THR A 137 -10.98 10.54 3.53
CA THR A 137 -10.82 9.58 4.63
C THR A 137 -9.46 9.75 5.32
N THR A 138 -8.38 10.03 4.56
CA THR A 138 -7.06 10.37 5.14
C THR A 138 -7.13 11.62 5.99
N LYS A 139 -7.79 12.67 5.50
CA LYS A 139 -8.00 13.92 6.27
C LYS A 139 -8.79 13.66 7.54
N LYS A 140 -9.88 12.89 7.44
CA LYS A 140 -10.77 12.58 8.57
C LYS A 140 -10.09 11.73 9.62
N GLU A 141 -9.39 10.67 9.23
CA GLU A 141 -8.80 9.69 10.17
C GLU A 141 -7.36 10.01 10.57
N GLY A 142 -6.74 11.01 9.94
CA GLY A 142 -5.35 11.38 10.16
C GLY A 142 -4.40 10.68 9.19
N GLY A 143 -3.33 11.39 8.86
CA GLY A 143 -2.30 10.96 7.90
C GLY A 143 -1.88 12.10 6.99
N LEU A 144 -0.75 11.96 6.29
CA LEU A 144 -0.22 12.99 5.34
C LEU A 144 -0.11 14.43 5.89
N GLY A 145 -0.02 14.56 7.21
CA GLY A 145 0.04 15.82 7.94
C GLY A 145 -1.28 16.34 8.50
N TRP A 146 -2.41 15.66 8.27
CA TRP A 146 -3.68 15.94 8.95
C TRP A 146 -3.76 15.24 10.31
N VAL A 147 -4.32 15.95 11.28
CA VAL A 147 -4.68 15.41 12.60
C VAL A 147 -6.06 14.75 12.51
N PRO A 148 -6.29 13.59 13.14
CA PRO A 148 -7.60 12.94 13.16
C PRO A 148 -8.72 13.89 13.61
N ASN A 149 -9.86 13.85 12.90
CA ASN A 149 -11.04 14.68 13.12
C ASN A 149 -10.81 16.21 13.01
N SER A 150 -9.72 16.65 12.35
CA SER A 150 -9.52 18.08 12.07
C SER A 150 -10.61 18.61 11.14
N THR A 151 -11.24 19.72 11.54
CA THR A 151 -12.21 20.45 10.70
C THR A 151 -11.54 21.49 9.78
N SER A 152 -10.24 21.73 9.97
CA SER A 152 -9.44 22.65 9.16
C SER A 152 -8.53 21.88 8.21
N ASP A 153 -8.47 22.32 6.96
CA ASP A 153 -7.47 21.87 6.00
C ASP A 153 -6.07 22.40 6.34
N ALA A 154 -5.99 23.52 7.08
CA ALA A 154 -4.74 24.19 7.40
C ALA A 154 -3.80 24.33 6.18
N GLY A 155 -4.39 24.66 5.01
CA GLY A 155 -3.70 24.82 3.74
C GLY A 155 -3.20 23.52 3.09
N ARG A 156 -3.48 22.34 3.66
CA ARG A 156 -3.06 21.04 3.14
C ARG A 156 -4.02 20.55 2.05
N SER A 157 -3.48 19.81 1.10
CA SER A 157 -4.21 19.08 0.08
C SER A 157 -3.43 17.81 -0.27
N ALA A 158 -4.03 16.90 -1.03
CA ALA A 158 -3.33 15.73 -1.57
C ALA A 158 -3.95 15.32 -2.91
N LYS A 159 -3.18 14.57 -3.70
CA LYS A 159 -3.64 13.98 -4.97
C LYS A 159 -3.25 12.52 -5.05
N VAL A 160 -4.04 11.75 -5.79
CA VAL A 160 -3.83 10.32 -5.99
C VAL A 160 -3.45 10.03 -7.43
N PHE A 161 -2.45 9.18 -7.63
CA PHE A 161 -2.15 8.53 -8.89
C PHE A 161 -2.43 7.03 -8.77
N PHE A 162 -3.20 6.46 -9.70
CA PHE A 162 -3.52 5.04 -9.71
C PHE A 162 -2.59 4.24 -10.63
N SER A 163 -2.24 3.03 -10.17
CA SER A 163 -1.45 2.01 -10.85
C SER A 163 -2.13 0.64 -10.69
N ASN A 164 -1.46 -0.45 -11.04
CA ASN A 164 -2.05 -1.80 -11.07
C ASN A 164 -1.52 -2.71 -9.96
N SER A 165 -0.46 -2.31 -9.26
CA SER A 165 0.14 -3.10 -8.18
C SER A 165 0.91 -2.22 -7.21
N GLY A 166 1.26 -2.79 -6.05
CA GLY A 166 2.14 -2.11 -5.10
C GLY A 166 3.54 -1.82 -5.68
N THR A 167 4.09 -2.73 -6.49
CA THR A 167 5.38 -2.51 -7.16
C THR A 167 5.34 -1.31 -8.10
N GLU A 168 4.27 -1.15 -8.88
CA GLU A 168 4.11 0.04 -9.74
C GLU A 168 3.89 1.33 -8.94
N ALA A 169 3.15 1.25 -7.81
CA ALA A 169 2.98 2.39 -6.92
C ALA A 169 4.34 2.86 -6.35
N ASN A 170 5.19 1.93 -5.92
CA ASN A 170 6.55 2.25 -5.44
C ASN A 170 7.45 2.80 -6.54
N GLU A 171 7.44 2.21 -7.75
CA GLU A 171 8.17 2.77 -8.89
C GLU A 171 7.75 4.22 -9.20
N GLY A 172 6.45 4.49 -9.22
CA GLY A 172 5.93 5.84 -9.42
C GLY A 172 6.36 6.78 -8.30
N ALA A 173 6.30 6.35 -7.03
CA ALA A 173 6.72 7.14 -5.88
C ALA A 173 8.22 7.48 -5.93
N PHE A 174 9.08 6.52 -6.32
CA PHE A 174 10.50 6.75 -6.48
C PHE A 174 10.77 7.77 -7.59
N LYS A 175 10.09 7.64 -8.73
CA LYS A 175 10.18 8.62 -9.82
C LYS A 175 9.70 10.01 -9.39
N PHE A 176 8.60 10.09 -8.64
CA PHE A 176 8.08 11.36 -8.14
C PHE A 176 9.07 12.02 -7.19
N ALA A 177 9.62 11.29 -6.23
CA ALA A 177 10.61 11.84 -5.29
C ALA A 177 11.87 12.35 -6.00
N ARG A 178 12.42 11.58 -6.95
CA ARG A 178 13.59 12.02 -7.73
C ARG A 178 13.26 13.24 -8.60
N LYS A 179 12.05 13.31 -9.19
CA LYS A 179 11.62 14.49 -9.97
C LYS A 179 11.44 15.72 -9.09
N ILE A 180 10.82 15.57 -7.92
CA ILE A 180 10.63 16.64 -6.93
C ILE A 180 11.98 17.25 -6.55
N ALA A 181 12.97 16.42 -6.19
CA ALA A 181 14.32 16.89 -5.83
C ALA A 181 14.97 17.67 -6.99
N LYS A 182 14.87 17.13 -8.21
CA LYS A 182 15.40 17.77 -9.43
C LYS A 182 14.73 19.09 -9.76
N GLU A 183 13.41 19.18 -9.66
CA GLU A 183 12.66 20.42 -9.92
C GLU A 183 12.94 21.49 -8.87
N LYS A 184 12.99 21.12 -7.58
CA LYS A 184 13.42 22.03 -6.52
C LYS A 184 14.84 22.57 -6.77
N TYR A 185 15.75 21.70 -7.20
CA TYR A 185 17.10 22.09 -7.57
C TYR A 185 17.14 23.08 -8.74
N LEU A 186 16.41 22.82 -9.83
CA LEU A 186 16.32 23.73 -10.98
C LEU A 186 15.69 25.08 -10.62
N ALA A 187 14.67 25.09 -9.76
CA ALA A 187 14.05 26.32 -9.30
C ALA A 187 15.05 27.20 -8.51
N ALA A 188 15.94 26.59 -7.73
CA ALA A 188 17.01 27.28 -7.02
C ALA A 188 18.22 27.62 -7.92
N ASN A 189 18.38 26.93 -9.06
CA ASN A 189 19.53 27.05 -9.96
C ASN A 189 19.07 27.17 -11.43
N PRO A 190 18.57 28.34 -11.88
CA PRO A 190 17.90 28.47 -13.19
C PRO A 190 18.77 28.17 -14.42
N SER A 191 20.10 28.24 -14.28
CA SER A 191 21.05 27.92 -15.37
C SER A 191 21.50 26.45 -15.37
N ALA A 192 21.09 25.67 -14.38
CA ALA A 192 21.46 24.26 -14.28
C ALA A 192 20.55 23.37 -15.11
N SER A 193 20.99 22.13 -15.32
CA SER A 193 20.23 21.06 -15.95
C SER A 193 19.90 19.96 -14.93
N TYR A 194 19.05 19.00 -15.33
CA TYR A 194 18.78 17.82 -14.50
C TYR A 194 20.01 16.97 -14.18
N ALA A 195 21.08 17.06 -14.99
CA ALA A 195 22.30 16.30 -14.76
C ALA A 195 23.14 16.88 -13.61
N ASP A 196 22.97 18.16 -13.31
CA ASP A 196 23.74 18.86 -12.28
C ASP A 196 23.19 18.62 -10.87
N CYS A 197 21.95 18.14 -10.76
CA CYS A 197 21.32 17.79 -9.48
C CYS A 197 21.95 16.50 -8.92
N LYS A 198 22.67 16.64 -7.81
CA LYS A 198 23.28 15.52 -7.06
C LYS A 198 22.31 14.79 -6.14
N GLN A 199 21.15 15.38 -5.89
CA GLN A 199 20.10 14.82 -5.03
C GLN A 199 19.37 13.67 -5.74
N ILE A 200 19.98 12.48 -5.74
CA ILE A 200 19.49 11.29 -6.46
C ILE A 200 19.47 10.01 -5.63
N LYS A 201 20.06 10.02 -4.41
CA LYS A 201 20.17 8.85 -3.54
C LYS A 201 18.83 8.55 -2.87
N PHE A 202 18.51 7.27 -2.78
CA PHE A 202 17.42 6.73 -1.98
C PHE A 202 18.01 6.09 -0.73
N VAL A 203 17.36 6.27 0.40
CA VAL A 203 17.62 5.47 1.60
C VAL A 203 16.45 4.51 1.80
N CYS A 204 16.75 3.23 1.92
CA CYS A 204 15.81 2.18 2.34
C CYS A 204 16.41 1.39 3.50
N PHE A 205 15.70 0.39 4.03
CA PHE A 205 16.11 -0.30 5.26
C PHE A 205 16.28 -1.80 5.03
N ALA A 206 17.16 -2.42 5.82
CA ALA A 206 17.38 -3.86 5.81
C ALA A 206 16.06 -4.63 6.04
N ASN A 207 15.94 -5.80 5.41
CA ASN A 207 14.74 -6.66 5.42
C ASN A 207 13.48 -6.08 4.75
N ALA A 208 13.58 -4.92 4.09
CA ALA A 208 12.46 -4.30 3.40
C ALA A 208 12.01 -5.08 2.16
N PHE A 209 10.73 -4.93 1.80
CA PHE A 209 10.15 -5.45 0.56
C PHE A 209 9.28 -4.40 -0.13
N HIS A 210 9.78 -3.85 -1.24
CA HIS A 210 9.09 -2.79 -1.99
C HIS A 210 8.64 -3.24 -3.39
N GLY A 211 8.98 -4.46 -3.81
CA GLY A 211 8.51 -5.04 -5.07
C GLY A 211 9.58 -5.78 -5.85
N ARG A 212 9.27 -6.09 -7.12
CA ARG A 212 10.08 -6.99 -7.96
C ARG A 212 10.50 -6.43 -9.32
N SER A 213 10.10 -5.21 -9.67
CA SER A 213 10.67 -4.49 -10.83
C SER A 213 12.09 -4.01 -10.51
N MET A 214 12.91 -3.68 -11.51
CA MET A 214 14.31 -3.33 -11.27
C MET A 214 14.51 -2.19 -10.25
N GLY A 215 13.67 -1.15 -10.25
CA GLY A 215 13.75 -0.06 -9.26
C GLY A 215 13.27 -0.49 -7.88
N ALA A 216 12.07 -1.07 -7.79
CA ALA A 216 11.52 -1.60 -6.53
C ALA A 216 12.40 -2.70 -5.88
N LEU A 217 13.02 -3.54 -6.70
CA LEU A 217 13.96 -4.57 -6.28
C LEU A 217 15.26 -3.96 -5.72
N SER A 218 15.69 -2.82 -6.26
CA SER A 218 16.84 -2.08 -5.72
C SER A 218 16.59 -1.57 -4.30
N ALA A 219 15.33 -1.26 -3.96
CA ALA A 219 14.92 -0.92 -2.60
C ALA A 219 14.63 -2.15 -1.71
N THR A 220 14.36 -3.31 -2.30
CA THR A 220 14.06 -4.57 -1.59
C THR A 220 15.36 -5.24 -1.13
N SER A 221 15.81 -4.90 0.07
CA SER A 221 17.19 -5.09 0.57
C SER A 221 17.59 -6.53 0.92
N ASN A 222 16.80 -7.54 0.52
CA ASN A 222 17.14 -8.94 0.74
C ASN A 222 18.05 -9.48 -0.39
N PRO A 223 19.30 -9.90 -0.11
CA PRO A 223 20.23 -10.37 -1.13
C PRO A 223 19.74 -11.60 -1.92
N LYS A 224 18.86 -12.42 -1.33
CA LYS A 224 18.22 -13.56 -2.02
C LYS A 224 17.45 -13.10 -3.25
N TYR A 225 16.88 -11.90 -3.19
CA TYR A 225 16.08 -11.33 -4.28
C TYR A 225 16.94 -10.50 -5.24
N GLN A 226 17.99 -9.85 -4.74
CA GLN A 226 18.83 -8.93 -5.52
C GLN A 226 19.91 -9.62 -6.35
N LYS A 227 20.71 -10.51 -5.75
CA LYS A 227 21.92 -11.09 -6.36
C LYS A 227 21.72 -11.66 -7.77
N PRO A 228 20.63 -12.36 -8.09
CA PRO A 228 20.43 -12.91 -9.43
C PRO A 228 20.24 -11.87 -10.54
N PHE A 229 19.95 -10.60 -10.20
CA PHE A 229 19.61 -9.53 -11.15
C PHE A 229 20.59 -8.36 -11.12
N GLU A 230 21.73 -8.49 -10.43
CA GLU A 230 22.76 -7.46 -10.41
C GLU A 230 23.42 -7.28 -11.80
N PRO A 231 23.80 -6.06 -12.21
CA PRO A 231 23.70 -4.81 -11.45
C PRO A 231 22.28 -4.21 -11.40
N LEU A 232 21.92 -3.69 -10.24
CA LEU A 232 20.63 -3.05 -9.97
C LEU A 232 20.65 -1.55 -10.33
N ILE A 233 19.51 -0.87 -10.17
CA ILE A 233 19.44 0.59 -10.34
C ILE A 233 20.30 1.24 -9.25
N PRO A 234 21.31 2.06 -9.61
CA PRO A 234 22.22 2.64 -8.62
C PRO A 234 21.53 3.70 -7.76
N GLY A 235 22.16 3.98 -6.61
CA GLY A 235 21.76 5.06 -5.71
C GLY A 235 20.79 4.65 -4.61
N PHE A 236 20.59 3.34 -4.35
CA PHE A 236 19.86 2.87 -3.17
C PHE A 236 20.86 2.50 -2.06
N ASN A 237 20.77 3.20 -0.93
CA ASN A 237 21.58 2.99 0.25
C ASN A 237 20.74 2.31 1.33
N VAL A 238 21.24 1.20 1.87
CA VAL A 238 20.51 0.36 2.84
C VAL A 238 20.96 0.69 4.27
N GLY A 239 20.02 1.17 5.08
CA GLY A 239 20.17 1.38 6.52
C GLY A 239 19.59 0.27 7.38
N GLN A 240 19.67 0.45 8.69
CA GLN A 240 19.02 -0.44 9.66
C GLN A 240 17.76 0.21 10.23
N LEU A 241 16.71 -0.59 10.37
CA LEU A 241 15.45 -0.15 10.99
C LEU A 241 15.71 0.22 12.47
N ASN A 242 15.12 1.31 12.95
CA ASN A 242 15.28 1.81 14.32
C ASN A 242 16.75 2.10 14.75
N ASP A 243 17.68 2.23 13.81
CA ASP A 243 19.04 2.73 14.09
C ASP A 243 19.04 4.25 14.13
N TYR A 244 19.07 4.80 15.34
CA TYR A 244 19.05 6.25 15.55
C TYR A 244 20.35 6.92 15.11
N GLU A 245 21.50 6.29 15.31
CA GLU A 245 22.79 6.89 14.95
C GLU A 245 23.03 6.88 13.43
N GLY A 246 22.43 5.92 12.73
CA GLY A 246 22.56 5.75 11.28
C GLY A 246 21.86 6.83 10.46
N VAL A 247 20.74 7.38 10.94
CA VAL A 247 19.88 8.31 10.16
C VAL A 247 20.64 9.53 9.66
N SER A 248 21.37 10.24 10.53
CA SER A 248 22.12 11.44 10.12
C SER A 248 23.31 11.12 9.21
N LYS A 249 23.83 9.88 9.25
CA LYS A 249 24.95 9.43 8.41
C LYS A 249 24.47 9.05 7.00
N MET A 250 23.27 8.50 6.89
CA MET A 250 22.74 7.97 5.63
C MET A 250 21.93 8.98 4.83
N ILE A 251 21.25 9.90 5.52
CA ILE A 251 20.38 10.90 4.89
C ILE A 251 21.15 12.22 4.86
N ASP A 252 21.58 12.60 3.66
CA ASP A 252 22.42 13.76 3.36
C ASP A 252 21.81 14.65 2.26
N GLY A 253 22.51 15.71 1.87
CA GLY A 253 22.05 16.64 0.82
C GLY A 253 21.95 16.01 -0.59
N ASP A 254 22.52 14.82 -0.79
CA ASP A 254 22.38 14.07 -2.05
C ASP A 254 21.18 13.09 -2.00
N THR A 255 20.46 13.01 -0.88
CA THR A 255 19.33 12.10 -0.69
C THR A 255 18.06 12.73 -1.23
N CYS A 256 17.46 12.14 -2.27
CA CYS A 256 16.16 12.58 -2.79
C CYS A 256 14.98 11.97 -2.05
N ALA A 257 15.13 10.77 -1.48
CA ALA A 257 14.04 10.13 -0.78
C ALA A 257 14.50 9.15 0.30
N VAL A 258 13.66 8.99 1.31
CA VAL A 258 13.71 7.89 2.27
C VAL A 258 12.43 7.09 2.10
N VAL A 259 12.54 5.78 1.85
CA VAL A 259 11.40 4.86 1.78
C VAL A 259 11.44 3.90 2.96
N VAL A 260 10.31 3.77 3.64
CA VAL A 260 10.18 2.91 4.83
C VAL A 260 8.79 2.29 4.89
N GLU A 261 8.71 1.05 5.36
CA GLU A 261 7.46 0.41 5.78
C GLU A 261 7.25 0.73 7.28
N PRO A 262 6.17 1.42 7.70
CA PRO A 262 5.90 1.64 9.13
C PRO A 262 5.85 0.34 9.95
N VAL A 263 5.38 -0.74 9.32
CA VAL A 263 5.51 -2.11 9.79
C VAL A 263 6.05 -2.97 8.64
N GLN A 264 7.28 -3.48 8.77
CA GLN A 264 7.89 -4.35 7.78
C GLN A 264 7.18 -5.70 7.74
N GLY A 265 6.50 -5.97 6.62
CA GLY A 265 5.72 -7.19 6.45
C GLY A 265 6.60 -8.43 6.30
N GLU A 266 7.25 -8.51 5.14
CA GLU A 266 8.15 -9.62 4.79
C GLU A 266 9.42 -9.64 5.67
N GLY A 267 9.78 -8.50 6.26
CA GLY A 267 10.90 -8.35 7.19
C GLY A 267 10.66 -8.92 8.59
N GLY A 268 9.53 -9.61 8.82
CA GLY A 268 9.24 -10.31 10.07
C GLY A 268 8.35 -9.53 11.05
N LEU A 269 7.46 -8.67 10.55
CA LEU A 269 6.55 -7.84 11.35
C LEU A 269 7.27 -6.88 12.30
N ALA A 270 8.44 -6.37 11.89
CA ALA A 270 9.18 -5.37 12.65
C ALA A 270 8.47 -4.01 12.56
N VAL A 271 8.25 -3.38 13.70
CA VAL A 271 7.53 -2.09 13.82
C VAL A 271 8.54 -0.95 13.97
N CYS A 272 8.36 0.12 13.21
CA CYS A 272 9.14 1.34 13.40
C CYS A 272 8.76 2.02 14.72
N GLU A 273 9.75 2.48 15.48
CA GLU A 273 9.52 3.27 16.68
C GLU A 273 9.07 4.69 16.30
N GLU A 274 8.15 5.28 17.08
CA GLU A 274 7.60 6.61 16.80
C GLU A 274 8.71 7.66 16.79
N GLU A 275 9.57 7.66 17.81
CA GLU A 275 10.70 8.59 17.94
C GLU A 275 11.66 8.49 16.76
N TRP A 276 11.86 7.28 16.24
CA TRP A 276 12.69 7.05 15.06
C TRP A 276 12.03 7.58 13.78
N LEU A 277 10.73 7.34 13.57
CA LEU A 277 9.98 7.92 12.44
C LEU A 277 9.97 9.46 12.48
N ARG A 278 9.81 10.05 13.66
CA ARG A 278 9.92 11.51 13.86
C ARG A 278 11.30 12.01 13.46
N MET A 279 12.34 11.26 13.80
CA MET A 279 13.71 11.62 13.44
C MET A 279 13.98 11.49 11.94
N LEU A 280 13.43 10.47 11.27
CA LEU A 280 13.44 10.36 9.80
C LEU A 280 12.76 11.57 9.17
N ARG A 281 11.55 11.91 9.62
CA ARG A 281 10.79 13.06 9.12
C ARG A 281 11.59 14.35 9.24
N LYS A 282 12.08 14.65 10.45
CA LYS A 282 12.90 15.83 10.71
C LYS A 282 14.12 15.87 9.81
N ARG A 283 14.82 14.74 9.65
CA ARG A 283 16.02 14.68 8.83
C ARG A 283 15.71 14.86 7.33
N CYS A 284 14.62 14.29 6.84
CA CYS A 284 14.13 14.53 5.49
C CYS A 284 13.84 16.02 5.25
N ASP A 285 13.22 16.70 6.21
CA ASP A 285 12.92 18.14 6.12
C ASP A 285 14.20 18.97 6.06
N GLU A 286 15.19 18.67 6.90
CA GLU A 286 16.49 19.36 6.94
C GLU A 286 17.26 19.32 5.60
N VAL A 287 17.21 18.19 4.89
CA VAL A 287 17.94 18.00 3.62
C VAL A 287 17.05 18.17 2.39
N GLY A 288 15.76 18.40 2.57
CA GLY A 288 14.77 18.50 1.49
C GLY A 288 14.44 17.18 0.79
N ALA A 289 14.72 16.04 1.42
CA ALA A 289 14.35 14.72 0.91
C ALA A 289 12.85 14.44 1.09
N VAL A 290 12.27 13.64 0.19
CA VAL A 290 10.88 13.18 0.29
C VAL A 290 10.81 11.95 1.20
N LEU A 291 9.93 11.95 2.20
CA LEU A 291 9.64 10.76 3.01
C LEU A 291 8.48 9.98 2.38
N ILE A 292 8.74 8.70 2.07
CA ILE A 292 7.77 7.78 1.48
C ILE A 292 7.46 6.69 2.49
N PHE A 293 6.19 6.54 2.85
CA PHE A 293 5.73 5.35 3.56
C PHE A 293 5.15 4.35 2.58
N ASP A 294 5.74 3.16 2.56
CA ASP A 294 5.16 1.98 1.93
C ASP A 294 4.14 1.38 2.88
N GLU A 295 2.87 1.66 2.61
CA GLU A 295 1.73 1.16 3.37
C GLU A 295 0.93 0.13 2.57
N ILE A 296 1.57 -0.50 1.57
CA ILE A 296 0.93 -1.52 0.72
C ILE A 296 0.42 -2.69 1.56
N GLN A 297 1.16 -3.11 2.59
CA GLN A 297 0.75 -4.21 3.46
C GLN A 297 0.12 -3.75 4.78
N CYS A 298 0.67 -2.71 5.42
CA CYS A 298 0.25 -2.28 6.77
C CYS A 298 -0.87 -1.22 6.80
N GLY A 299 -1.17 -0.61 5.65
CA GLY A 299 -2.25 0.36 5.51
C GLY A 299 -3.61 -0.30 5.28
N LEU A 300 -4.58 0.54 4.92
CA LEU A 300 -5.96 0.19 4.61
C LEU A 300 -6.60 -0.68 5.70
N TYR A 301 -6.56 -0.19 6.95
CA TYR A 301 -7.13 -0.82 8.14
C TYR A 301 -6.48 -2.13 8.60
N ARG A 302 -5.37 -2.57 7.99
CA ARG A 302 -4.65 -3.76 8.45
C ARG A 302 -4.20 -3.64 9.91
N THR A 303 -3.81 -2.44 10.32
CA THR A 303 -3.35 -2.11 11.68
C THR A 303 -4.45 -1.58 12.60
N GLY A 304 -5.70 -1.55 12.13
CA GLY A 304 -6.87 -1.04 12.87
C GLY A 304 -7.25 0.42 12.55
N THR A 305 -6.44 1.13 11.75
CA THR A 305 -6.67 2.50 11.27
C THR A 305 -6.40 2.58 9.77
N LEU A 306 -6.93 3.60 9.07
CA LEU A 306 -6.74 3.72 7.61
C LEU A 306 -5.26 3.58 7.21
N TRP A 307 -4.36 4.31 7.86
CA TRP A 307 -2.91 4.13 7.72
C TRP A 307 -2.34 3.65 9.05
N ALA A 308 -1.26 2.87 9.00
CA ALA A 308 -0.48 2.51 10.19
C ALA A 308 0.03 3.77 10.90
N HIS A 309 0.36 4.82 10.14
CA HIS A 309 0.78 6.11 10.71
C HIS A 309 -0.37 7.03 11.13
N SER A 310 -1.65 6.72 10.90
CA SER A 310 -2.77 7.66 11.13
C SER A 310 -2.86 8.20 12.56
N THR A 311 -2.40 7.41 13.54
CA THR A 311 -2.44 7.78 14.97
C THR A 311 -1.15 8.40 15.48
N LEU A 312 -0.10 8.41 14.65
CA LEU A 312 1.18 9.02 15.01
C LEU A 312 1.06 10.55 14.98
N PRO A 313 1.95 11.26 15.68
CA PRO A 313 2.01 12.71 15.56
C PRO A 313 2.36 13.17 14.14
N VAL A 314 1.85 14.35 13.76
CA VAL A 314 1.95 14.89 12.40
C VAL A 314 3.39 15.03 11.89
N ASP A 315 4.34 15.27 12.79
CA ASP A 315 5.77 15.32 12.49
C ASP A 315 6.43 13.93 12.42
N CYS A 316 5.64 12.86 12.31
CA CYS A 316 6.05 11.54 11.82
C CYS A 316 5.49 11.26 10.41
N HIS A 317 4.58 12.09 9.89
CA HIS A 317 3.82 11.78 8.68
C HIS A 317 4.68 11.90 7.41
N PRO A 318 4.43 11.03 6.42
CA PRO A 318 5.16 11.06 5.16
C PRO A 318 4.70 12.20 4.24
N ASP A 319 5.45 12.37 3.16
CA ASP A 319 5.07 13.20 2.01
C ASP A 319 4.28 12.40 0.97
N ILE A 320 4.61 11.11 0.85
CA ILE A 320 4.00 10.17 -0.08
C ILE A 320 3.63 8.87 0.66
N VAL A 321 2.45 8.34 0.37
CA VAL A 321 2.03 6.99 0.79
C VAL A 321 1.78 6.15 -0.45
N THR A 322 2.33 4.93 -0.49
CA THR A 322 1.96 3.93 -1.50
C THR A 322 1.04 2.88 -0.89
N MET A 323 0.06 2.42 -1.69
CA MET A 323 -0.97 1.49 -1.25
C MET A 323 -1.36 0.54 -2.40
N ALA A 324 -1.82 -0.67 -2.07
CA ALA A 324 -2.36 -1.66 -3.00
C ALA A 324 -3.13 -2.72 -2.21
N LYS A 325 -2.96 -4.02 -2.51
CA LYS A 325 -3.43 -5.17 -1.71
C LYS A 325 -4.88 -5.02 -1.21
N PRO A 326 -5.21 -4.65 0.06
CA PRO A 326 -6.61 -4.45 0.46
C PRO A 326 -7.43 -3.54 -0.43
N LEU A 327 -6.80 -2.60 -1.16
CA LEU A 327 -7.46 -1.50 -1.85
C LEU A 327 -8.66 -1.97 -2.68
N ALA A 328 -8.53 -3.05 -3.45
CA ALA A 328 -9.67 -3.63 -4.17
C ALA A 328 -9.83 -5.13 -3.89
N ASN A 329 -9.63 -5.54 -2.63
CA ASN A 329 -9.96 -6.89 -2.11
C ASN A 329 -9.65 -8.07 -3.06
N GLY A 330 -8.47 -8.08 -3.69
CA GLY A 330 -8.03 -9.14 -4.62
C GLY A 330 -8.01 -8.76 -6.11
N TYR A 331 -8.63 -7.65 -6.51
CA TYR A 331 -8.49 -7.11 -7.86
C TYR A 331 -7.19 -6.27 -7.98
N PRO A 332 -6.42 -6.37 -9.09
CA PRO A 332 -5.18 -5.61 -9.24
C PRO A 332 -5.40 -4.10 -9.28
N ILE A 333 -4.87 -3.41 -8.28
CA ILE A 333 -4.81 -1.95 -8.20
C ILE A 333 -3.65 -1.55 -7.28
N GLY A 334 -3.00 -0.43 -7.58
CA GLY A 334 -2.12 0.28 -6.67
C GLY A 334 -2.40 1.77 -6.72
N ALA A 335 -1.95 2.53 -5.74
CA ALA A 335 -2.08 3.97 -5.74
C ALA A 335 -0.95 4.66 -4.98
N ILE A 336 -0.72 5.92 -5.36
CA ILE A 336 0.27 6.82 -4.76
C ILE A 336 -0.51 8.04 -4.29
N LEU A 337 -0.57 8.25 -2.98
CA LEU A 337 -1.14 9.43 -2.36
C LEU A 337 -0.01 10.43 -2.07
N VAL A 338 -0.07 11.61 -2.67
CA VAL A 338 0.99 12.62 -2.65
C VAL A 338 0.48 13.89 -1.99
N ARG A 339 1.21 14.43 -1.03
CA ARG A 339 0.88 15.72 -0.41
C ARG A 339 0.92 16.85 -1.45
N GLY A 340 -0.05 17.75 -1.35
CA GLY A 340 -0.40 18.77 -2.34
C GLY A 340 0.76 19.67 -2.75
N GLU A 341 1.63 20.04 -1.81
CA GLU A 341 2.81 20.89 -2.06
C GLU A 341 3.81 20.27 -3.07
N PHE A 342 3.81 18.95 -3.23
CA PHE A 342 4.66 18.26 -4.19
C PHE A 342 4.01 18.05 -5.56
N THR A 343 2.67 18.17 -5.64
CA THR A 343 1.93 17.87 -6.86
C THR A 343 2.25 18.79 -8.05
N PRO A 344 2.60 20.08 -7.88
CA PRO A 344 3.02 20.94 -9.00
C PRO A 344 4.27 20.44 -9.72
N TYR A 345 5.15 19.68 -9.05
CA TYR A 345 6.34 19.10 -9.68
C TYR A 345 6.03 17.89 -10.57
N ILE A 346 4.83 17.32 -10.47
CA ILE A 346 4.41 16.15 -11.25
C ILE A 346 3.42 16.61 -12.32
N THR A 347 3.95 16.95 -13.49
CA THR A 347 3.19 17.52 -14.60
C THR A 347 2.78 16.46 -15.64
N VAL A 348 1.90 16.83 -16.56
CA VAL A 348 1.48 15.97 -17.69
C VAL A 348 2.71 15.39 -18.40
N GLY A 349 2.71 14.08 -18.62
CA GLY A 349 3.82 13.35 -19.25
C GLY A 349 4.93 12.88 -18.30
N SER A 350 4.93 13.29 -17.01
CA SER A 350 5.95 12.85 -16.03
C SER A 350 5.89 11.34 -15.77
N HIS A 351 4.68 10.77 -15.79
CA HIS A 351 4.42 9.36 -15.60
C HIS A 351 3.08 8.97 -16.24
N GLY A 352 2.81 7.67 -16.33
CA GLY A 352 1.61 7.14 -16.96
C GLY A 352 1.54 5.63 -16.84
N THR A 353 0.35 5.11 -17.09
CA THR A 353 0.03 3.68 -17.10
C THR A 353 -1.17 3.48 -18.02
N THR A 354 -1.22 2.33 -18.70
CA THR A 354 -2.38 1.98 -19.51
C THR A 354 -3.57 1.71 -18.58
N PHE A 355 -3.47 0.68 -17.73
CA PHE A 355 -4.61 0.14 -16.99
C PHE A 355 -4.91 0.84 -15.65
N GLY A 356 -3.93 1.52 -15.05
CA GLY A 356 -4.13 2.18 -13.75
C GLY A 356 -5.18 3.28 -13.85
N GLY A 357 -6.09 3.33 -12.88
CA GLY A 357 -7.21 4.29 -12.88
C GLY A 357 -8.38 3.89 -13.78
N SER A 358 -8.41 2.65 -14.29
CA SER A 358 -9.52 2.15 -15.10
C SER A 358 -10.85 2.14 -14.33
N PRO A 359 -12.00 2.35 -15.01
CA PRO A 359 -13.32 2.39 -14.38
C PRO A 359 -13.64 1.15 -13.53
N LEU A 360 -13.18 -0.04 -13.94
CA LEU A 360 -13.39 -1.26 -13.17
C LEU A 360 -12.56 -1.28 -11.89
N ALA A 361 -11.25 -1.00 -11.98
CA ALA A 361 -10.37 -1.01 -10.82
C ALA A 361 -10.82 0.02 -9.77
N THR A 362 -11.18 1.23 -10.19
CA THR A 362 -11.54 2.34 -9.29
C THR A 362 -12.97 2.30 -8.78
N ARG A 363 -13.84 1.45 -9.36
CA ARG A 363 -15.16 1.13 -8.76
C ARG A 363 -15.04 0.10 -7.65
N LEU A 364 -14.05 -0.80 -7.76
CA LEU A 364 -13.82 -1.89 -6.83
C LEU A 364 -12.96 -1.49 -5.65
N GLY A 365 -11.99 -0.58 -5.86
CA GLY A 365 -11.31 0.11 -4.79
C GLY A 365 -12.15 1.24 -4.23
#